data_AF-A0A165EYR2-F1
#
_entry.id   AF-A0A165EYR2-F1
#
_cell.length_a   1.000
_cell.length_b   1.000
_cell.length_c   1.000
_cell.angle_alpha   90.00
_cell.angle_beta   90.00
_cell.angle_gamma   90.00
#
_symmetry.space_group_name_H-M   'P 1'
#
loop_
_entity.id
_entity.type
_entity.pdbx_description
1 polymer ?
#
loop_
_entity_poly.entity_id
_entity_poly.type
_entity_poly.pdbx_seq_one_letter_code
_entity_poly.pdbx_strand_id
1 'polypeptide(L)'
;MSGEQLPPIVSAQLDALRFKTVQLLDAIQSLLAVVDRPDIYTPTWPDVLTKYNVILSISSSLSRNVPQALHRLALHPSAPVSEAALDSELSAVLRTQQTFAVLDAESETVTAVQQALGKRPIDTVRTEHDARVDRASRAVQMLRERFDWKARVEIPPDEEDDQAGDGPLAAASPQDVSMGVSSYALELGPGDVSFDGLVNAVDPDTDVDMEGDAQTAGATEDEDDEDDAEEIDGVLHDNGGMFTPEVIDIASTPGDS
;
A
#
# COMPACT_ATOMS: atom_id res chain seq x y z
N MET A 1 -23.60 -25.87 -31.91
CA MET A 1 -22.37 -25.08 -31.69
C MET A 1 -21.71 -25.66 -30.46
N SER A 2 -20.69 -26.49 -30.67
CA SER A 2 -19.96 -27.13 -29.57
C SER A 2 -19.22 -26.04 -28.81
N GLY A 3 -19.50 -25.89 -27.51
CA GLY A 3 -18.84 -24.91 -26.66
C GLY A 3 -17.33 -25.10 -26.74
N GLU A 4 -16.63 -24.04 -27.12
CA GLU A 4 -15.18 -24.01 -27.14
C GLU A 4 -14.71 -24.17 -25.69
N GLN A 5 -14.25 -25.38 -25.36
CA GLN A 5 -13.84 -25.70 -24.01
C GLN A 5 -12.62 -24.87 -23.66
N LEU A 6 -12.76 -23.99 -22.65
CA LEU A 6 -11.67 -23.17 -22.14
C LEU A 6 -10.42 -24.02 -21.88
N PRO A 7 -9.21 -23.52 -22.19
CA PRO A 7 -8.00 -24.25 -21.90
C PRO A 7 -7.94 -24.56 -20.40
N PRO A 8 -7.52 -25.77 -20.00
CA PRO A 8 -7.63 -26.26 -18.62
C PRO A 8 -6.86 -25.41 -17.61
N ILE A 9 -5.85 -24.67 -18.07
CA ILE A 9 -5.07 -23.73 -17.24
C ILE A 9 -5.94 -22.53 -16.84
N VAL A 10 -6.73 -21.98 -17.77
CA VAL A 10 -7.57 -20.81 -17.51
C VAL A 10 -8.72 -21.18 -16.58
N SER A 11 -9.31 -22.36 -16.74
CA SER A 11 -10.35 -22.83 -15.80
C SER A 11 -9.81 -23.00 -14.37
N ALA A 12 -8.63 -23.63 -14.22
CA ALA A 12 -8.01 -23.79 -12.90
C ALA A 12 -7.67 -22.44 -12.24
N GLN A 13 -7.22 -21.45 -13.03
CA GLN A 13 -6.97 -20.09 -12.56
C GLN A 13 -8.26 -19.37 -12.12
N LEU A 14 -9.35 -19.53 -12.88
CA LEU A 14 -10.66 -18.97 -12.51
C LEU A 14 -11.22 -19.62 -11.26
N ASP A 15 -11.05 -20.93 -11.07
CA ASP A 15 -11.49 -21.62 -9.85
C ASP A 15 -10.68 -21.17 -8.63
N ALA A 16 -9.38 -20.95 -8.78
CA ALA A 16 -8.54 -20.40 -7.73
C ALA A 16 -8.94 -18.95 -7.36
N LEU A 17 -9.22 -18.10 -8.36
CA LEU A 17 -9.73 -16.74 -8.15
C LEU A 17 -11.12 -16.76 -7.49
N ARG A 18 -11.98 -17.66 -7.99
CA ARG A 18 -13.16 -18.28 -7.37
C ARG A 18 -13.05 -18.31 -5.85
N PHE A 19 -12.22 -19.25 -5.43
CA PHE A 19 -12.02 -19.62 -4.05
C PHE A 19 -11.47 -18.46 -3.20
N LYS A 20 -10.50 -17.70 -3.72
CA LYS A 20 -9.94 -16.54 -2.98
C LYS A 20 -10.94 -15.40 -2.81
N THR A 21 -11.80 -15.16 -3.80
CA THR A 21 -12.85 -14.14 -3.71
C THR A 21 -13.88 -14.50 -2.66
N VAL A 22 -14.25 -15.78 -2.55
CA VAL A 22 -15.15 -16.27 -1.49
C VAL A 22 -14.51 -16.10 -0.12
N GLN A 23 -13.23 -16.47 0.05
CA GLN A 23 -12.53 -16.24 1.32
C GLN A 23 -12.48 -14.77 1.71
N LEU A 24 -12.27 -13.87 0.74
CA LEU A 24 -12.28 -12.43 1.00
C LEU A 24 -13.66 -11.96 1.48
N LEU A 25 -14.73 -12.46 0.85
CA LEU A 25 -16.11 -12.16 1.26
C LEU A 25 -16.37 -12.63 2.69
N ASP A 26 -15.98 -13.86 3.03
CA ASP A 26 -16.13 -14.41 4.39
C ASP A 26 -15.34 -13.59 5.43
N ALA A 27 -14.13 -13.15 5.07
CA ALA A 27 -13.32 -12.30 5.94
C ALA A 27 -13.95 -10.91 6.17
N ILE A 28 -14.52 -10.29 5.12
CA ILE A 28 -15.25 -9.02 5.22
C ILE A 28 -16.48 -9.18 6.09
N GLN A 29 -17.27 -10.25 5.89
CA GLN A 29 -18.44 -10.54 6.72
C GLN A 29 -18.05 -10.79 8.18
N SER A 30 -16.93 -11.46 8.43
CA SER A 30 -16.41 -11.63 9.79
C SER A 30 -16.04 -10.31 10.46
N LEU A 31 -15.47 -9.34 9.73
CA LEU A 31 -15.19 -8.02 10.26
C LEU A 31 -16.49 -7.25 10.51
N LEU A 32 -17.42 -7.28 9.56
CA LEU A 32 -18.71 -6.62 9.69
C LEU A 32 -19.48 -7.13 10.92
N ALA A 33 -19.47 -8.44 11.18
CA ALA A 33 -20.11 -9.02 12.36
C ALA A 33 -19.52 -8.52 13.69
N VAL A 34 -18.25 -8.13 13.71
CA VAL A 34 -17.57 -7.52 14.87
C VAL A 34 -17.95 -6.05 15.03
N VAL A 35 -18.11 -5.32 13.93
CA VAL A 35 -18.41 -3.88 13.92
C VAL A 35 -19.91 -3.59 14.12
N ASP A 36 -20.79 -4.42 13.58
CA ASP A 36 -22.24 -4.18 13.49
C ASP A 36 -23.03 -4.50 14.78
N ARG A 37 -22.35 -4.64 15.93
CA ARG A 37 -22.99 -4.89 17.23
C ARG A 37 -22.77 -3.76 18.25
N PRO A 38 -23.14 -2.51 17.92
CA PRO A 38 -22.87 -1.36 18.78
C PRO A 38 -23.57 -1.44 20.14
N ASP A 39 -24.70 -2.15 20.24
CA ASP A 39 -25.54 -2.16 21.45
C ASP A 39 -25.06 -3.09 22.55
N ILE A 40 -24.22 -4.09 22.22
CA ILE A 40 -23.85 -5.18 23.14
C ILE A 40 -22.35 -5.15 23.45
N TYR A 41 -21.53 -4.74 22.48
CA TYR A 41 -20.08 -4.79 22.61
C TYR A 41 -19.42 -3.79 21.65
N THR A 42 -18.68 -2.83 22.19
CA THR A 42 -17.77 -2.04 21.36
C THR A 42 -16.58 -2.93 20.99
N PRO A 43 -16.33 -3.17 19.70
CA PRO A 43 -15.21 -4.03 19.31
C PRO A 43 -13.89 -3.42 19.79
N THR A 44 -13.01 -4.26 20.34
CA THR A 44 -11.69 -3.78 20.72
C THR A 44 -10.87 -3.53 19.47
N TRP A 45 -10.02 -2.50 19.51
CA TRP A 45 -9.14 -2.18 18.39
C TRP A 45 -8.25 -3.36 17.95
N PRO A 46 -7.64 -4.16 18.87
CA PRO A 46 -6.89 -5.36 18.48
C PRO A 46 -7.70 -6.39 17.69
N ASP A 47 -8.98 -6.59 18.03
CA ASP A 47 -9.85 -7.52 17.30
C ASP A 47 -10.11 -7.03 15.87
N VAL A 48 -10.47 -5.75 15.73
CA VAL A 48 -10.68 -5.09 14.43
C VAL A 48 -9.41 -5.18 13.59
N LEU A 49 -8.25 -4.86 14.17
CA LEU A 49 -6.96 -4.88 13.49
C LEU A 49 -6.60 -6.29 13.01
N THR A 50 -6.84 -7.30 13.85
CA THR A 50 -6.60 -8.70 13.47
C THR A 50 -7.44 -9.11 12.27
N LYS A 51 -8.74 -8.78 12.28
CA LYS A 51 -9.65 -9.09 11.15
C LYS A 51 -9.27 -8.30 9.89
N TYR A 52 -8.90 -7.04 10.03
CA TYR A 52 -8.42 -6.21 8.93
C TYR A 52 -7.15 -6.78 8.30
N ASN A 53 -6.18 -7.22 9.10
CA ASN A 53 -4.94 -7.81 8.60
C ASN A 53 -5.19 -9.10 7.78
N VAL A 54 -6.20 -9.90 8.16
CA VAL A 54 -6.63 -11.06 7.36
C VAL A 54 -7.17 -10.60 6.00
N ILE A 55 -8.05 -9.59 5.96
CA ILE A 55 -8.59 -9.02 4.72
C ILE A 55 -7.44 -8.49 3.84
N LEU A 56 -6.50 -7.75 4.43
CA LEU A 56 -5.34 -7.20 3.73
C LEU A 56 -4.48 -8.30 3.10
N SER A 57 -4.21 -9.37 3.85
CA SER A 57 -3.44 -10.52 3.36
C SER A 57 -4.13 -11.21 2.18
N ILE A 58 -5.44 -11.48 2.30
CA ILE A 58 -6.23 -12.11 1.22
C ILE A 58 -6.29 -11.19 0.00
N SER A 59 -6.52 -9.88 0.18
CA SER A 59 -6.55 -8.89 -0.91
C SER A 59 -5.22 -8.79 -1.64
N SER A 60 -4.10 -8.71 -0.91
CA SER A 60 -2.75 -8.73 -1.48
C SER A 60 -2.47 -10.04 -2.23
N SER A 61 -2.94 -11.17 -1.70
CA SER A 61 -2.85 -12.46 -2.38
C SER A 61 -3.69 -12.48 -3.66
N LEU A 62 -4.90 -11.93 -3.63
CA LEU A 62 -5.77 -11.83 -4.82
C LEU A 62 -5.08 -11.01 -5.91
N SER A 63 -4.63 -9.79 -5.57
CA SER A 63 -3.95 -8.87 -6.48
C SER A 63 -2.74 -9.51 -7.19
N ARG A 64 -1.89 -10.22 -6.44
CA ARG A 64 -0.70 -10.91 -7.00
C ARG A 64 -1.04 -12.11 -7.89
N ASN A 65 -2.23 -12.69 -7.73
CA ASN A 65 -2.62 -13.91 -8.41
C ASN A 65 -3.64 -13.70 -9.54
N VAL A 66 -3.98 -12.45 -9.89
CA VAL A 66 -4.78 -12.18 -11.09
C VAL A 66 -3.92 -12.45 -12.33
N PRO A 67 -4.20 -13.50 -13.13
CA PRO A 67 -3.42 -13.83 -14.30
C PRO A 67 -3.68 -12.81 -15.42
N GLN A 68 -2.61 -12.36 -16.09
CA GLN A 68 -2.70 -11.56 -17.32
C GLN A 68 -3.48 -12.26 -18.44
N ALA A 69 -3.54 -13.60 -18.41
CA ALA A 69 -4.32 -14.40 -19.33
C ALA A 69 -5.83 -14.10 -19.28
N LEU A 70 -6.34 -13.60 -18.14
CA LEU A 70 -7.76 -13.25 -18.00
C LEU A 70 -8.14 -11.98 -18.77
N HIS A 71 -7.18 -11.09 -19.08
CA HIS A 71 -7.47 -9.85 -19.81
C HIS A 71 -7.95 -10.10 -21.25
N ARG A 72 -7.70 -11.30 -21.80
CA ARG A 72 -8.14 -11.70 -23.14
C ARG A 72 -9.45 -12.49 -23.12
N LEU A 73 -10.01 -12.76 -21.94
CA LEU A 73 -11.22 -13.55 -21.80
C LEU A 73 -12.46 -12.67 -21.99
N ALA A 74 -13.32 -13.03 -22.93
CA ALA A 74 -14.63 -12.41 -23.10
C ALA A 74 -15.68 -13.21 -22.32
N LEU A 75 -16.40 -12.54 -21.42
CA LEU A 75 -17.54 -13.13 -20.71
C LEU A 75 -18.77 -13.02 -21.61
N HIS A 76 -19.43 -14.16 -21.84
CA HIS A 76 -20.70 -14.23 -22.54
C HIS A 76 -21.69 -15.03 -21.69
N PRO A 77 -22.99 -14.66 -21.67
CA PRO A 77 -24.00 -15.45 -20.98
C PRO A 77 -24.09 -16.84 -21.63
N SER A 78 -24.12 -17.89 -20.80
CA SER A 78 -24.14 -19.28 -21.26
C SER A 78 -25.52 -19.74 -21.75
N ALA A 79 -26.58 -19.00 -21.41
CA ALA A 79 -27.94 -19.20 -21.87
C ALA A 79 -28.41 -17.98 -22.66
N PRO A 80 -29.32 -18.14 -23.65
CA PRO A 80 -29.92 -17.00 -24.32
C PRO A 80 -30.70 -16.16 -23.30
N VAL A 81 -30.27 -14.91 -23.12
CA VAL A 81 -30.94 -13.94 -22.25
C VAL A 81 -31.72 -12.97 -23.15
N SER A 82 -32.93 -12.60 -22.73
CA SER A 82 -33.71 -11.58 -23.46
C SER A 82 -33.00 -10.22 -23.37
N GLU A 83 -33.13 -9.40 -24.40
CA GLU A 83 -32.53 -8.06 -24.44
C GLU A 83 -32.92 -7.21 -23.22
N ALA A 84 -34.20 -7.28 -22.81
CA ALA A 84 -34.68 -6.60 -21.61
C ALA A 84 -33.98 -7.04 -20.31
N ALA A 85 -33.71 -8.35 -20.15
CA ALA A 85 -33.01 -8.87 -18.96
C ALA A 85 -31.49 -8.60 -19.02
N LEU A 86 -30.93 -8.55 -20.22
CA LEU A 86 -29.55 -8.16 -20.43
C LEU A 86 -29.32 -6.70 -19.98
N ASP A 87 -30.23 -5.81 -20.34
CA ASP A 87 -30.14 -4.39 -19.99
C ASP A 87 -30.43 -4.10 -18.51
N SER A 88 -31.31 -4.86 -17.85
CA SER A 88 -31.67 -4.61 -16.44
C SER A 88 -30.77 -5.31 -15.43
N GLU A 89 -30.43 -6.59 -15.64
CA GLU A 89 -29.77 -7.42 -14.63
C GLU A 89 -28.27 -7.58 -14.91
N LEU A 90 -27.92 -7.92 -16.15
CA LEU A 90 -26.53 -8.19 -16.53
C LEU A 90 -25.72 -6.92 -16.69
N SER A 91 -26.33 -5.82 -17.13
CA SER A 91 -25.63 -4.54 -17.30
C SER A 91 -24.97 -4.08 -16.00
N ALA A 92 -25.64 -4.28 -14.86
CA ALA A 92 -25.12 -3.91 -13.55
C ALA A 92 -23.98 -4.83 -13.08
N VAL A 93 -24.09 -6.14 -13.33
CA VAL A 93 -23.12 -7.16 -12.88
C VAL A 93 -21.87 -7.17 -13.76
N LEU A 94 -22.03 -7.01 -15.07
CA LEU A 94 -20.94 -6.97 -16.04
C LEU A 94 -20.32 -5.58 -16.18
N ARG A 95 -20.80 -4.61 -15.40
CA ARG A 95 -20.24 -3.26 -15.40
C ARG A 95 -18.79 -3.31 -14.93
N THR A 96 -17.88 -2.90 -15.82
CA THR A 96 -16.47 -2.71 -15.51
C THR A 96 -16.15 -1.29 -15.05
N GLN A 97 -17.17 -0.44 -14.90
CA GLN A 97 -16.98 0.93 -14.48
C GLN A 97 -16.54 0.96 -13.02
N GLN A 98 -15.43 1.66 -12.78
CA GLN A 98 -14.96 1.98 -11.44
C GLN A 98 -16.02 2.78 -10.68
N THR A 99 -15.96 2.70 -9.35
CA THR A 99 -16.81 3.52 -8.49
C THR A 99 -16.37 4.99 -8.57
N PHE A 100 -17.32 5.92 -8.40
CA PHE A 100 -17.03 7.36 -8.48
C PHE A 100 -15.92 7.80 -7.52
N ALA A 101 -15.91 7.29 -6.28
CA ALA A 101 -14.86 7.60 -5.32
C ALA A 101 -13.45 7.17 -5.79
N VAL A 102 -13.34 6.07 -6.55
CA VAL A 102 -12.06 5.63 -7.14
C VAL A 102 -11.67 6.57 -8.28
N LEU A 103 -12.62 6.96 -9.13
CA LEU A 103 -12.36 7.90 -10.23
C LEU A 103 -11.91 9.28 -9.69
N ASP A 104 -12.54 9.78 -8.64
CA ASP A 104 -12.18 11.05 -8.01
C ASP A 104 -10.76 10.99 -7.44
N ALA A 105 -10.43 9.91 -6.71
CA ALA A 105 -9.09 9.69 -6.17
C ALA A 105 -8.03 9.52 -7.27
N GLU A 106 -8.35 8.85 -8.38
CA GLU A 106 -7.47 8.73 -9.54
C GLU A 106 -7.23 10.10 -10.21
N SER A 107 -8.28 10.90 -10.38
CA SER A 107 -8.17 12.25 -10.95
C SER A 107 -7.28 13.17 -10.09
N GLU A 108 -7.48 13.12 -8.76
CA GLU A 108 -6.67 13.86 -7.80
C GLU A 108 -5.20 13.43 -7.85
N THR A 109 -4.94 12.13 -7.83
CA THR A 109 -3.56 11.60 -7.90
C THR A 109 -2.89 11.90 -9.24
N VAL A 110 -3.60 11.83 -10.36
CA VAL A 110 -3.08 12.22 -11.68
C VAL A 110 -2.71 13.71 -11.69
N THR A 111 -3.57 14.57 -11.16
CA THR A 111 -3.31 16.01 -11.08
C THR A 111 -2.09 16.31 -10.21
N ALA A 112 -1.99 15.67 -9.04
CA ALA A 112 -0.85 15.82 -8.14
C ALA A 112 0.46 15.32 -8.79
N VAL A 113 0.43 14.18 -9.47
CA VAL A 113 1.59 13.63 -10.19
C VAL A 113 2.00 14.55 -11.35
N GLN A 114 1.05 15.09 -12.10
CA GLN A 114 1.32 16.04 -13.18
C GLN A 114 1.97 17.33 -12.67
N GLN A 115 1.48 17.86 -11.54
CA GLN A 115 2.10 19.01 -10.87
C GLN A 115 3.53 18.70 -10.41
N ALA A 116 3.75 17.54 -9.78
CA ALA A 116 5.05 17.14 -9.23
C ALA A 116 6.11 16.80 -10.30
N LEU A 117 5.68 16.25 -11.44
CA LEU A 117 6.57 15.97 -12.57
C LEU A 117 7.00 17.27 -13.27
N GLY A 118 6.09 18.24 -13.39
CA GLY A 118 6.32 19.46 -14.16
C GLY A 118 6.69 19.12 -15.61
N LYS A 119 7.89 19.51 -16.05
CA LYS A 119 8.42 19.18 -17.40
C LYS A 119 9.33 17.95 -17.42
N ARG A 120 9.54 17.27 -16.29
CA ARG A 120 10.50 16.16 -16.21
C ARG A 120 9.88 14.89 -16.79
N PRO A 121 10.65 14.09 -17.56
CA PRO A 121 10.18 12.79 -18.04
C PRO A 121 9.97 11.83 -16.87
N ILE A 122 8.82 11.16 -16.86
CA ILE A 122 8.40 10.25 -15.78
C ILE A 122 9.38 9.09 -15.58
N ASP A 123 9.96 8.55 -16.66
CA ASP A 123 10.89 7.43 -16.58
C ASP A 123 12.18 7.78 -15.85
N THR A 124 12.67 9.01 -16.00
CA THR A 124 13.85 9.50 -15.27
C THR A 124 13.55 9.63 -13.78
N VAL A 125 12.40 10.25 -13.44
CA VAL A 125 11.99 10.38 -12.04
C VAL A 125 11.81 9.02 -11.38
N ARG A 126 11.18 8.06 -12.09
CA ARG A 126 11.01 6.69 -11.60
C ARG A 126 12.35 6.00 -11.35
N THR A 127 13.26 6.05 -12.32
CA THR A 127 14.59 5.41 -12.19
C THR A 127 15.40 6.00 -11.03
N GLU A 128 15.39 7.32 -10.88
CA GLU A 128 16.07 7.96 -9.75
C GLU A 128 15.44 7.61 -8.41
N HIS A 129 14.11 7.55 -8.33
CA HIS A 129 13.38 7.18 -7.13
C HIS A 129 13.68 5.73 -6.73
N ASP A 130 13.56 4.79 -7.66
CA ASP A 130 13.83 3.37 -7.42
C ASP A 130 15.28 3.17 -6.93
N ALA A 131 16.24 3.87 -7.53
CA ALA A 131 17.63 3.84 -7.08
C ALA A 131 17.83 4.40 -5.65
N ARG A 132 17.00 5.38 -5.22
CA ARG A 132 17.01 5.89 -3.83
C ARG A 132 16.40 4.88 -2.88
N VAL A 133 15.27 4.28 -3.23
CA VAL A 133 14.61 3.22 -2.44
C VAL A 133 15.56 2.03 -2.26
N ASP A 134 16.21 1.56 -3.32
CA ASP A 134 17.18 0.46 -3.25
C ASP A 134 18.37 0.75 -2.34
N ARG A 135 18.85 2.00 -2.33
CA ARG A 135 19.91 2.42 -1.39
C ARG A 135 19.40 2.42 0.05
N ALA A 136 18.20 2.95 0.28
CA ALA A 136 17.60 3.00 1.61
C ALA A 136 17.33 1.60 2.16
N SER A 137 16.71 0.71 1.37
CA SER A 137 16.42 -0.67 1.76
C SER A 137 17.69 -1.44 2.13
N ARG A 138 18.77 -1.29 1.35
CA ARG A 138 20.08 -1.90 1.68
C ARG A 138 20.67 -1.33 2.98
N ALA A 139 20.55 -0.03 3.20
CA ALA A 139 21.04 0.59 4.43
C ALA A 139 20.27 0.07 5.66
N VAL A 140 18.93 0.00 5.58
CA VAL A 140 18.08 -0.56 6.64
C VAL A 140 18.42 -2.03 6.90
N GLN A 141 18.64 -2.82 5.85
CA GLN A 141 19.06 -4.21 6.01
C GLN A 141 20.41 -4.34 6.72
N MET A 142 21.40 -3.51 6.34
CA MET A 142 22.69 -3.48 7.03
C MET A 142 22.56 -3.08 8.51
N LEU A 143 21.67 -2.15 8.85
CA LEU A 143 21.41 -1.78 10.25
C LEU A 143 20.76 -2.93 11.01
N ARG A 144 19.76 -3.59 10.41
CA ARG A 144 19.10 -4.76 11.02
C ARG A 144 20.07 -5.90 11.31
N GLU A 145 21.08 -6.10 10.45
CA GLU A 145 22.10 -7.14 10.62
C GLU A 145 23.19 -6.75 11.64
N ARG A 146 23.49 -5.44 11.78
CA ARG A 146 24.53 -4.94 12.70
C ARG A 146 24.06 -4.81 14.15
N PHE A 147 22.77 -4.62 14.39
CA PHE A 147 22.23 -4.38 15.73
C PHE A 147 21.29 -5.51 16.14
N ASP A 148 21.59 -6.16 17.27
CA ASP A 148 20.64 -7.06 17.92
C ASP A 148 19.56 -6.24 18.62
N TRP A 149 18.48 -6.00 17.90
CA TRP A 149 17.34 -5.23 18.36
C TRP A 149 16.52 -5.97 19.43
N LYS A 150 16.69 -7.29 19.57
CA LYS A 150 16.02 -8.07 20.63
C LYS A 150 16.72 -7.90 21.98
N ALA A 151 18.05 -7.85 21.98
CA ALA A 151 18.85 -7.65 23.19
C ALA A 151 18.60 -6.30 23.90
N ARG A 152 17.98 -5.32 23.23
CA ARG A 152 17.64 -4.01 23.83
C ARG A 152 16.24 -3.94 24.43
N VAL A 153 15.39 -4.94 24.19
CA VAL A 153 14.02 -5.01 24.72
C VAL A 153 13.96 -5.84 26.01
N GLU A 154 15.05 -6.51 26.38
CA GLU A 154 15.26 -6.96 27.76
C GLU A 154 15.47 -5.72 28.64
N ILE A 155 14.34 -5.11 29.03
CA ILE A 155 14.28 -4.19 30.16
C ILE A 155 14.89 -4.98 31.32
N PRO A 156 16.05 -4.57 31.86
CA PRO A 156 16.60 -5.21 33.04
C PRO A 156 15.44 -5.29 34.04
N PRO A 157 15.12 -6.49 34.58
CA PRO A 157 14.10 -6.55 35.63
C PRO A 157 14.51 -5.49 36.63
N ASP A 158 13.63 -4.52 36.90
CA ASP A 158 13.84 -3.56 37.97
C ASP A 158 14.35 -4.39 39.13
N GLU A 159 15.61 -4.21 39.52
CA GLU A 159 16.15 -4.85 40.70
C GLU A 159 15.21 -4.34 41.78
N GLU A 160 14.25 -5.19 42.19
CA GLU A 160 13.35 -4.91 43.28
C GLU A 160 14.27 -4.47 44.38
N ASP A 161 14.21 -3.18 44.69
CA ASP A 161 14.87 -2.60 45.84
C ASP A 161 14.43 -3.49 47.00
N ASP A 162 15.31 -4.42 47.40
CA ASP A 162 15.33 -5.13 48.68
C ASP A 162 15.56 -4.11 49.82
N GLN A 163 15.00 -2.91 49.69
CA GLN A 163 14.83 -1.94 50.73
C GLN A 163 13.76 -2.49 51.66
N ALA A 164 14.22 -3.41 52.51
CA ALA A 164 13.55 -3.92 53.69
C ALA A 164 12.89 -2.76 54.46
N GLY A 165 11.64 -2.48 54.12
CA GLY A 165 10.71 -1.73 54.94
C GLY A 165 10.29 -2.62 56.10
N ASP A 166 11.16 -2.70 57.11
CA ASP A 166 10.82 -3.28 58.42
C ASP A 166 9.72 -2.41 59.05
N GLY A 167 8.47 -2.83 58.84
CA GLY A 167 7.27 -2.20 59.39
C GLY A 167 6.35 -3.28 59.96
N PRO A 168 6.17 -3.37 61.29
CA PRO A 168 5.45 -4.48 61.90
C PRO A 168 3.92 -4.27 61.85
N LEU A 169 3.24 -5.40 61.58
CA LEU A 169 1.93 -5.81 62.09
C LEU A 169 0.69 -5.03 61.62
N ALA A 170 -0.16 -5.70 60.81
CA ALA A 170 -1.55 -5.96 61.19
C ALA A 170 -2.19 -7.02 60.28
N ALA A 171 -2.64 -8.10 60.91
CA ALA A 171 -3.44 -9.16 60.31
C ALA A 171 -4.86 -8.66 59.96
N ALA A 172 -5.38 -9.04 58.79
CA ALA A 172 -6.81 -9.33 58.59
C ALA A 172 -7.11 -10.00 57.23
N SER A 173 -7.56 -11.26 57.34
CA SER A 173 -8.55 -11.99 56.53
C SER A 173 -8.40 -12.22 55.01
N PRO A 174 -8.51 -13.50 54.57
CA PRO A 174 -8.64 -13.87 53.16
C PRO A 174 -10.12 -13.91 52.73
N GLN A 175 -10.49 -13.12 51.72
CA GLN A 175 -11.68 -13.35 50.90
C GLN A 175 -11.31 -13.30 49.41
N ASP A 176 -11.22 -14.50 48.84
CA ASP A 176 -12.00 -14.95 47.68
C ASP A 176 -12.19 -13.95 46.52
N VAL A 177 -11.34 -14.06 45.48
CA VAL A 177 -11.77 -13.82 44.09
C VAL A 177 -10.99 -14.74 43.14
N SER A 178 -11.56 -15.92 42.88
CA SER A 178 -11.16 -16.78 41.77
C SER A 178 -11.58 -16.12 40.44
N MET A 179 -10.68 -15.38 39.80
CA MET A 179 -10.88 -14.94 38.41
C MET A 179 -10.54 -16.10 37.47
N GLY A 180 -11.58 -16.83 37.07
CA GLY A 180 -11.51 -17.82 36.00
C GLY A 180 -11.19 -17.15 34.67
N VAL A 181 -9.92 -17.22 34.26
CA VAL A 181 -9.47 -16.84 32.93
C VAL A 181 -10.00 -17.90 31.96
N SER A 182 -11.12 -17.58 31.29
CA SER A 182 -11.72 -18.44 30.28
C SER A 182 -10.85 -18.40 29.02
N SER A 183 -9.99 -19.41 28.87
CA SER A 183 -9.26 -19.72 27.67
C SER A 183 -10.22 -20.29 26.63
N TYR A 184 -10.60 -19.49 25.63
CA TYR A 184 -11.22 -19.96 24.40
C TYR A 184 -10.10 -20.44 23.46
N ALA A 185 -9.71 -21.69 23.63
CA ALA A 185 -8.95 -22.44 22.63
C ALA A 185 -9.86 -22.68 21.41
N LEU A 186 -9.75 -21.80 20.41
CA LEU A 186 -10.24 -22.07 19.05
C LEU A 186 -9.29 -23.11 18.43
N GLU A 187 -9.75 -24.35 18.41
CA GLU A 187 -9.13 -25.50 17.76
C GLU A 187 -9.13 -25.27 16.24
N LEU A 188 -8.10 -24.58 15.76
CA LEU A 188 -7.78 -24.50 14.34
C LEU A 188 -7.11 -25.81 13.92
N GLY A 189 -7.80 -26.54 13.05
CA GLY A 189 -7.30 -27.78 12.46
C GLY A 189 -5.95 -27.59 11.73
N PRO A 190 -5.20 -28.68 11.52
CA PRO A 190 -3.85 -28.62 10.97
C PRO A 190 -3.90 -28.27 9.47
N GLY A 191 -3.85 -26.97 9.19
CA GLY A 191 -3.66 -26.40 7.86
C GLY A 191 -2.52 -25.41 7.93
N ASP A 192 -1.35 -25.87 7.52
CA ASP A 192 -0.08 -25.15 7.35
C ASP A 192 -0.28 -23.73 6.80
N VAL A 193 -0.22 -22.73 7.69
CA VAL A 193 0.02 -21.33 7.37
C VAL A 193 1.33 -20.95 8.02
N SER A 194 2.42 -21.11 7.28
CA SER A 194 3.70 -20.48 7.60
C SER A 194 3.53 -18.96 7.61
N PHE A 195 3.27 -18.41 8.80
CA PHE A 195 3.32 -16.99 9.11
C PHE A 195 4.78 -16.66 9.45
N ASP A 196 5.61 -16.54 8.41
CA ASP A 196 6.99 -16.10 8.56
C ASP A 196 7.04 -14.58 8.47
N GLY A 197 7.29 -13.97 9.64
CA GLY A 197 7.86 -12.65 9.90
C GLY A 197 7.55 -11.49 8.95
N LEU A 198 6.67 -10.58 9.41
CA LEU A 198 6.88 -9.11 9.30
C LEU A 198 5.78 -8.39 10.09
N VAL A 199 6.00 -8.24 11.40
CA VAL A 199 5.39 -7.18 12.20
C VAL A 199 6.49 -6.21 12.57
N ASN A 200 6.61 -5.12 11.82
CA ASN A 200 7.28 -3.92 12.32
C ASN A 200 6.17 -2.95 12.71
N ALA A 201 5.93 -2.85 14.02
CA ALA A 201 5.20 -1.75 14.62
C ALA A 201 5.95 -0.45 14.27
N VAL A 202 5.29 0.43 13.53
CA VAL A 202 5.64 1.84 13.46
C VAL A 202 4.77 2.53 14.49
N ASP A 203 5.41 3.08 15.51
CA ASP A 203 4.80 3.94 16.52
C ASP A 203 4.17 5.17 15.85
N PRO A 204 2.89 5.50 16.11
CA PRO A 204 2.23 6.66 15.53
C PRO A 204 2.55 8.00 16.22
N ASP A 205 3.39 8.04 17.26
CA ASP A 205 3.59 9.25 18.08
C ASP A 205 4.91 10.01 17.77
N THR A 206 5.24 10.19 16.48
CA THR A 206 6.29 11.18 16.12
C THR A 206 5.63 12.48 15.68
N ASP A 207 5.32 13.33 16.66
CA ASP A 207 5.05 14.75 16.49
C ASP A 207 6.31 15.43 15.92
N VAL A 208 6.33 15.60 14.59
CA VAL A 208 7.31 16.46 13.93
C VAL A 208 6.72 17.87 13.91
N ASP A 209 6.93 18.60 14.99
CA ASP A 209 6.73 20.05 15.05
C ASP A 209 7.67 20.72 14.04
N MET A 210 7.14 20.97 12.84
CA MET A 210 7.76 21.84 11.85
C MET A 210 7.11 23.22 11.95
N GLU A 211 7.60 24.03 12.90
CA GLU A 211 7.35 25.47 12.92
C GLU A 211 8.00 26.11 11.68
N GLY A 212 7.22 26.23 10.61
CA GLY A 212 7.54 26.98 9.41
C GLY A 212 6.90 28.37 9.47
N ASP A 213 7.62 29.30 10.05
CA ASP A 213 7.31 30.73 10.08
C ASP A 213 7.39 31.30 8.65
N ALA A 214 6.23 31.52 8.02
CA ALA A 214 6.11 32.21 6.75
C ALA A 214 5.11 33.36 6.88
N GLN A 215 5.66 34.51 7.25
CA GLN A 215 5.01 35.81 7.13
C GLN A 215 4.53 36.03 5.68
N THR A 216 3.22 36.12 5.49
CA THR A 216 2.61 36.66 4.28
C THR A 216 1.54 37.67 4.70
N ALA A 217 1.95 38.93 4.78
CA ALA A 217 1.06 40.07 4.89
C ALA A 217 1.57 41.19 3.95
N GLY A 218 0.66 41.75 3.15
CA GLY A 218 0.87 42.87 2.24
C GLY A 218 0.47 42.48 0.81
N ALA A 219 -0.79 42.60 0.39
CA ALA A 219 -1.54 43.83 0.12
C ALA A 219 -0.82 44.79 -0.84
N THR A 220 -1.18 44.70 -2.12
CA THR A 220 -1.19 45.81 -3.09
C THR A 220 -2.29 45.52 -4.12
N GLU A 221 -3.38 46.26 -3.99
CA GLU A 221 -4.23 46.67 -5.12
C GLU A 221 -3.41 47.63 -5.99
N ASP A 222 -3.67 47.65 -7.30
CA ASP A 222 -3.47 48.75 -8.27
C ASP A 222 -3.49 48.11 -9.68
N GLU A 223 -4.60 48.25 -10.42
CA GLU A 223 -4.88 49.28 -11.42
C GLU A 223 -4.25 48.95 -12.79
N ASP A 224 -5.17 48.81 -13.77
CA ASP A 224 -5.08 49.27 -15.15
C ASP A 224 -3.70 49.35 -15.82
N ASP A 225 -3.53 48.60 -16.91
CA ASP A 225 -3.00 49.20 -18.15
C ASP A 225 -3.40 48.35 -19.37
N GLU A 226 -4.13 49.03 -20.25
CA GLU A 226 -4.40 48.68 -21.64
C GLU A 226 -3.10 48.78 -22.46
N ASP A 227 -3.14 48.18 -23.65
CA ASP A 227 -2.24 48.44 -24.78
C ASP A 227 -0.77 47.99 -24.65
N ASP A 228 -0.39 46.94 -25.40
CA ASP A 228 0.55 47.13 -26.50
C ASP A 228 0.72 45.83 -27.31
N ALA A 229 0.19 45.88 -28.53
CA ALA A 229 0.52 44.98 -29.61
C ALA A 229 1.86 45.42 -30.20
N GLU A 230 2.93 44.70 -29.91
CA GLU A 230 4.20 44.84 -30.63
C GLU A 230 4.55 43.52 -31.34
N GLU A 231 4.30 43.59 -32.63
CA GLU A 231 4.87 42.87 -33.76
C GLU A 231 6.38 42.59 -33.58
N ILE A 232 6.74 41.36 -33.20
CA ILE A 232 8.14 40.89 -33.31
C ILE A 232 8.31 40.23 -34.68
N ASP A 233 8.56 41.08 -35.66
CA ASP A 233 9.14 40.72 -36.95
C ASP A 233 10.67 40.68 -36.83
N GLY A 234 11.28 39.64 -37.41
CA GLY A 234 12.68 39.60 -37.79
C GLY A 234 13.76 39.52 -36.70
N VAL A 235 14.62 38.50 -36.78
CA VAL A 235 15.99 38.66 -37.32
C VAL A 235 16.71 37.31 -37.24
N LEU A 236 16.99 36.76 -38.43
CA LEU A 236 18.00 35.74 -38.66
C LEU A 236 19.34 36.22 -38.07
N HIS A 237 19.89 35.48 -37.11
CA HIS A 237 21.34 35.40 -36.96
C HIS A 237 21.79 34.01 -37.40
N ASP A 238 22.20 33.97 -38.66
CA ASP A 238 23.16 33.02 -39.21
C ASP A 238 24.42 33.03 -38.33
N ASN A 239 24.70 31.90 -37.68
CA ASN A 239 25.99 31.63 -37.07
C ASN A 239 26.50 30.30 -37.60
N GLY A 240 26.77 30.28 -38.91
CA GLY A 240 27.78 29.41 -39.49
C GLY A 240 29.17 29.72 -38.90
N GLY A 241 29.71 28.78 -38.14
CA GLY A 241 31.09 28.79 -37.65
C GLY A 241 31.42 27.46 -36.99
N MET A 242 31.70 26.41 -37.76
CA MET A 242 33.08 26.00 -38.08
C MET A 242 33.86 25.57 -36.83
N PHE A 243 33.66 24.33 -36.38
CA PHE A 243 34.66 23.55 -35.64
C PHE A 243 34.42 22.04 -35.85
N THR A 244 35.05 21.50 -36.88
CA THR A 244 35.78 20.21 -36.81
C THR A 244 37.26 20.56 -36.71
N PRO A 245 38.21 19.71 -36.29
CA PRO A 245 38.19 18.25 -36.08
C PRO A 245 38.62 17.89 -34.63
N GLU A 246 38.67 16.63 -34.17
CA GLU A 246 39.88 15.80 -34.28
C GLU A 246 39.59 14.36 -33.82
N VAL A 247 40.09 13.43 -34.62
CA VAL A 247 40.10 11.99 -34.43
C VAL A 247 41.15 11.65 -33.38
N ILE A 248 40.77 10.94 -32.31
CA ILE A 248 41.72 10.20 -31.49
C ILE A 248 41.33 8.72 -31.55
N ASP A 249 41.96 8.03 -32.49
CA ASP A 249 42.15 6.59 -32.46
C ASP A 249 43.13 6.25 -31.33
N ILE A 250 42.71 5.41 -30.38
CA ILE A 250 43.63 4.61 -29.58
C ILE A 250 43.19 3.16 -29.68
N ALA A 251 43.66 2.52 -30.75
CA ALA A 251 43.83 1.08 -30.79
C ALA A 251 45.14 0.73 -30.08
N SER A 252 45.05 -0.05 -29.00
CA SER A 252 46.13 -0.88 -28.45
C SER A 252 45.52 -1.71 -27.32
N THR A 253 45.67 -3.02 -27.14
CA THR A 253 46.24 -4.17 -27.86
C THR A 253 45.88 -5.38 -26.98
N PRO A 254 45.64 -6.58 -27.52
CA PRO A 254 45.42 -7.79 -26.72
C PRO A 254 46.74 -8.52 -26.42
N GLY A 255 46.83 -9.11 -25.23
CA GLY A 255 47.93 -9.94 -24.73
C GLY A 255 47.96 -9.85 -23.21
N ASP A 256 48.08 -10.90 -22.41
CA ASP A 256 48.81 -12.14 -22.60
C ASP A 256 48.40 -13.14 -21.50
N SER A 257 48.63 -14.43 -21.77
CA SER A 257 48.62 -15.61 -20.87
C SER A 257 47.30 -16.23 -20.40
#